data_AF-A0A0L0VY27-F1
#
_entry.id   AF-A0A0L0VY27-F1
#
_cell.length_a   1.000
_cell.length_b   1.000
_cell.length_c   1.000
_cell.angle_alpha   90.00
_cell.angle_beta   90.00
_cell.angle_gamma   90.00
#
_symmetry.space_group_name_H-M   'P 1'
#
loop_
_entity.id
_entity.type
_entity.pdbx_description
1 polymer ?
#
loop_
_entity_poly.entity_id
_entity_poly.type
_entity_poly.pdbx_seq_one_letter_code
_entity_poly.pdbx_strand_id
1 'polypeptide(L)'
;MQSAADQFLASLDVPNPDKIMIQLNDTKEKLRDTESILEILREALETMRGLPDGRDKELLVRELQSNINRHELLFERESVKLSVKEKYLKNVLKREVN
;
A
#
# COMPACT_ATOMS: atom_id res chain seq x y z
N MET A 1 -31.62 -8.37 -28.55
CA MET A 1 -30.60 -7.30 -28.64
C MET A 1 -29.97 -7.15 -27.27
N GLN A 2 -28.66 -7.36 -27.13
CA GLN A 2 -27.93 -6.96 -25.91
C GLN A 2 -27.82 -5.44 -25.87
N SER A 3 -27.99 -4.84 -24.69
CA SER A 3 -27.92 -3.38 -24.56
C SER A 3 -26.46 -2.90 -24.64
N ALA A 4 -26.26 -1.60 -24.91
CA ALA A 4 -24.93 -1.00 -24.89
C ALA A 4 -24.23 -1.15 -23.53
N ALA A 5 -24.99 -1.21 -22.44
CA ALA A 5 -24.45 -1.45 -21.10
C ALA A 5 -23.91 -2.88 -20.95
N ASP A 6 -24.56 -3.87 -21.55
CA ASP A 6 -24.13 -5.28 -21.51
C ASP A 6 -22.84 -5.49 -22.32
N GLN A 7 -22.74 -4.83 -23.49
CA GLN A 7 -21.52 -4.85 -24.30
C GLN A 7 -20.35 -4.16 -23.57
N PHE A 8 -20.61 -3.05 -22.88
CA PHE A 8 -19.60 -2.37 -22.08
C PHE A 8 -19.13 -3.25 -20.91
N LEU A 9 -20.05 -3.86 -20.16
CA LEU A 9 -19.71 -4.76 -19.06
C LEU A 9 -18.91 -5.98 -19.53
N ALA A 10 -19.24 -6.54 -20.70
CA ALA A 10 -18.49 -7.64 -21.30
C ALA A 10 -17.09 -7.24 -21.81
N SER A 11 -16.86 -5.94 -22.07
CA SER A 11 -15.55 -5.40 -22.49
C SER A 11 -14.61 -5.10 -21.32
N LEU A 12 -15.13 -5.06 -20.08
CA LEU A 12 -14.30 -4.85 -18.90
C LEU A 12 -13.51 -6.13 -18.63
N ASP A 13 -12.19 -6.06 -18.74
CA ASP A 13 -11.29 -7.11 -18.30
C ASP A 13 -11.25 -7.12 -16.77
N VAL A 14 -12.24 -7.80 -16.19
CA VAL A 14 -12.40 -7.94 -14.76
C VAL A 14 -11.47 -9.07 -14.29
N PRO A 15 -10.48 -8.79 -13.43
CA PRO A 15 -9.61 -9.85 -12.93
C PRO A 15 -10.43 -10.89 -12.16
N ASN A 16 -10.17 -12.17 -12.43
CA ASN A 16 -10.83 -13.26 -11.71
C ASN A 16 -10.48 -13.23 -10.21
N PRO A 17 -11.30 -13.85 -9.35
CA PRO A 17 -11.08 -13.86 -7.89
C PRO A 17 -9.67 -14.32 -7.47
N ASP A 18 -9.12 -15.34 -8.13
CA ASP A 18 -7.78 -15.87 -7.83
C ASP A 18 -6.68 -14.83 -8.08
N LYS A 19 -6.72 -14.12 -9.21
CA LYS A 19 -5.77 -13.05 -9.54
C LYS A 19 -5.89 -11.90 -8.53
N ILE A 20 -7.08 -11.62 -8.03
CA ILE A 20 -7.30 -10.62 -6.98
C ILE A 20 -6.71 -11.08 -5.65
N MET A 21 -6.90 -12.35 -5.27
CA MET A 21 -6.31 -12.92 -4.05
C MET A 21 -4.78 -12.88 -4.07
N ILE A 22 -4.16 -13.25 -5.19
CA ILE A 22 -2.69 -13.14 -5.36
C ILE A 22 -2.26 -11.68 -5.15
N GLN A 23 -2.89 -10.75 -5.85
CA GLN A 23 -2.57 -9.32 -5.72
C GLN A 23 -2.79 -8.77 -4.31
N LEU A 24 -3.79 -9.26 -3.57
CA LEU A 24 -4.03 -8.89 -2.18
C LEU A 24 -2.89 -9.38 -1.28
N ASN A 25 -2.45 -10.62 -1.46
CA ASN A 25 -1.34 -11.18 -0.70
C ASN A 25 -0.04 -10.43 -0.97
N ASP A 26 0.29 -10.17 -2.24
CA ASP A 26 1.47 -9.39 -2.63
C ASP A 26 1.44 -7.97 -2.03
N THR A 27 0.26 -7.35 -2.01
CA THR A 27 0.09 -6.00 -1.44
C THR A 27 0.26 -6.03 0.08
N LYS A 28 -0.26 -7.08 0.76
CA LYS A 28 -0.10 -7.26 2.21
C LYS A 28 1.35 -7.53 2.62
N GLU A 29 2.10 -8.25 1.80
CA GLU A 29 3.54 -8.47 2.01
C GLU A 29 4.31 -7.16 1.88
N LYS A 30 4.11 -6.42 0.78
CA LYS A 30 4.73 -5.11 0.57
C LYS A 30 4.44 -4.10 1.68
N LEU A 31 3.22 -4.12 2.22
CA LEU A 31 2.85 -3.27 3.35
C LEU A 31 3.62 -3.64 4.62
N ARG A 32 3.76 -4.94 4.92
CA ARG A 32 4.57 -5.42 6.06
C ARG A 32 6.05 -5.08 5.90
N ASP A 33 6.59 -5.19 4.70
CA ASP A 33 7.98 -4.79 4.42
C ASP A 33 8.15 -3.28 4.61
N THR A 34 7.20 -2.49 4.11
CA THR A 34 7.22 -1.03 4.26
C THR A 34 7.11 -0.61 5.73
N GLU A 35 6.28 -1.30 6.51
CA GLU A 35 6.14 -1.07 7.95
C GLU A 35 7.45 -1.37 8.69
N SER A 36 8.10 -2.49 8.37
CA SER A 36 9.42 -2.86 8.91
C SER A 36 10.48 -1.79 8.57
N ILE A 37 10.49 -1.29 7.34
CA ILE A 37 11.40 -0.20 6.93
C ILE A 37 11.12 1.08 7.72
N LEU A 38 9.85 1.44 7.91
CA LEU A 38 9.45 2.61 8.69
C LEU A 38 9.91 2.51 10.14
N GLU A 39 9.81 1.33 10.75
CA GLU A 39 10.30 1.07 12.12
C GLU A 39 11.81 1.33 12.21
N ILE A 40 12.60 0.72 11.31
CA ILE A 40 14.06 0.94 11.25
C ILE A 40 14.40 2.42 11.05
N LEU A 41 13.70 3.12 10.16
CA LEU A 41 13.94 4.54 9.90
C LEU A 41 13.62 5.41 11.12
N ARG A 42 12.56 5.07 11.88
CA ARG A 42 12.18 5.77 13.10
C ARG A 42 13.20 5.54 14.22
N GLU A 43 13.67 4.31 14.40
CA GLU A 43 14.76 3.99 15.34
C GLU A 43 16.07 4.71 14.98
N ALA A 44 16.42 4.76 13.69
CA ALA A 44 17.58 5.49 13.22
C ALA A 44 17.44 7.00 13.49
N LEU A 45 16.26 7.57 13.27
CA LEU A 45 15.98 8.97 13.58
C LEU A 45 16.10 9.26 15.08
N GLU A 46 15.60 8.38 15.93
CA GLU A 46 15.71 8.50 17.39
C GLU A 46 17.17 8.45 17.83
N THR A 47 17.94 7.50 17.31
CA THR A 47 19.39 7.38 17.56
C THR A 47 20.13 8.66 17.16
N MET A 48 19.82 9.20 15.97
CA MET A 48 20.44 10.43 15.48
C MET A 48 20.11 11.66 16.33
N ARG A 49 18.91 11.73 16.92
CA ARG A 49 18.53 12.82 17.82
C ARG A 49 19.37 12.85 19.10
N GLY A 50 19.84 11.69 19.57
CA GLY A 50 20.70 11.56 20.75
C GLY A 50 22.16 11.95 20.54
N LEU A 51 22.61 12.16 19.29
CA LEU A 51 23.98 12.58 19.01
C LEU A 51 24.22 14.07 19.36
N PRO A 52 25.47 14.50 19.59
CA PRO A 52 25.81 15.90 19.78
C PRO A 52 25.36 16.77 18.61
N ASP A 53 24.97 18.02 18.90
CA ASP A 53 24.55 18.95 17.86
C ASP A 53 25.69 19.30 16.91
N GLY A 54 25.35 19.36 15.62
CA GLY A 54 26.29 19.60 14.55
C GLY A 54 25.59 19.62 13.20
N ARG A 55 26.18 20.33 12.24
CA ARG A 55 25.60 20.50 10.89
C ARG A 55 25.30 19.16 10.20
N ASP A 56 26.17 18.17 10.38
CA ASP A 56 26.01 16.84 9.78
C ASP A 56 24.83 16.07 10.42
N LYS A 57 24.64 16.20 11.73
CA LYS A 57 23.46 15.65 12.43
C LYS A 57 22.18 16.27 11.88
N GLU A 58 22.12 17.60 11.73
CA GLU A 58 20.93 18.29 11.22
C GLU A 58 20.58 17.84 9.80
N LEU A 59 21.58 17.66 8.94
CA LEU A 59 21.39 17.16 7.59
C LEU A 59 20.83 15.74 7.60
N LEU A 60 21.46 14.82 8.35
CA LEU A 60 21.02 13.43 8.46
C LEU A 60 19.62 13.29 9.05
N VAL A 61 19.28 14.10 10.07
CA VAL A 61 17.93 14.14 10.66
C VAL A 61 16.91 14.56 9.60
N ARG A 62 17.19 15.60 8.80
CA ARG A 62 16.28 16.04 7.72
C ARG A 62 16.11 14.97 6.65
N GLU A 63 17.19 14.31 6.25
CA GLU A 63 17.15 13.22 5.27
C GLU A 63 16.32 12.03 5.77
N LEU A 64 16.53 11.60 7.02
CA LEU A 64 15.74 10.54 7.65
C LEU A 64 14.26 10.92 7.75
N GLN A 65 13.96 12.15 8.17
CA GLN A 65 12.58 12.65 8.25
C GLN A 65 11.90 12.65 6.87
N SER A 66 12.61 13.08 5.83
CA SER A 66 12.13 13.04 4.44
C SER A 66 11.87 11.61 3.96
N ASN A 67 12.76 10.68 4.31
CA ASN A 67 12.64 9.27 3.95
C ASN A 67 11.45 8.59 4.64
N ILE A 68 11.24 8.87 5.94
CA ILE A 68 10.07 8.41 6.70
C ILE A 68 8.79 8.91 6.04
N ASN A 69 8.68 10.22 5.77
CA ASN A 69 7.49 10.79 5.14
C ASN A 69 7.17 10.13 3.78
N ARG A 70 8.20 9.82 2.99
CA ARG A 70 8.02 9.12 1.71
C ARG A 70 7.46 7.72 1.92
N HIS A 71 7.99 6.96 2.87
CA HIS A 71 7.52 5.61 3.15
C HIS A 71 6.12 5.60 3.79
N GLU A 72 5.78 6.58 4.61
CA GLU A 72 4.42 6.75 5.16
C GLU A 72 3.39 6.99 4.04
N LEU A 73 3.70 7.88 3.09
CA LEU A 73 2.84 8.13 1.93
C LEU A 73 2.67 6.88 1.04
N LEU A 74 3.75 6.10 0.86
CA LEU A 74 3.68 4.83 0.13
C LEU A 74 2.80 3.82 0.86
N PHE A 75 2.97 3.70 2.18
CA PHE A 75 2.19 2.81 3.02
C PHE A 75 0.70 3.14 2.98
N GLU A 76 0.33 4.43 3.14
CA GLU A 76 -1.05 4.88 3.07
C GLU A 76 -1.66 4.58 1.69
N ARG A 77 -0.93 4.91 0.61
CA ARG A 77 -1.39 4.65 -0.75
C ARG A 77 -1.67 3.17 -1.01
N GLU A 78 -0.77 2.28 -0.60
CA GLU A 78 -0.95 0.84 -0.80
C GLU A 78 -2.05 0.27 0.11
N SER A 79 -2.22 0.81 1.33
CA SER A 79 -3.30 0.43 2.24
C SER A 79 -4.68 0.77 1.66
N VAL A 80 -4.84 1.95 1.04
CA VAL A 80 -6.07 2.33 0.35
C VAL A 80 -6.38 1.38 -0.81
N LYS A 81 -5.37 1.08 -1.65
CA LYS A 81 -5.54 0.13 -2.76
C LYS A 81 -5.94 -1.25 -2.26
N LEU A 82 -5.34 -1.72 -1.17
CA LEU A 82 -5.69 -3.00 -0.54
C LEU A 82 -7.17 -3.01 -0.13
N SER A 83 -7.62 -1.98 0.60
CA SER A 83 -9.00 -1.87 1.06
C SER A 83 -10.02 -1.90 -0.09
N VAL A 84 -9.73 -1.21 -1.20
CA VAL A 84 -10.58 -1.24 -2.41
C VAL A 84 -10.64 -2.64 -3.00
N LYS A 85 -9.50 -3.34 -3.12
CA LYS A 85 -9.46 -4.71 -3.64
C LYS A 85 -10.18 -5.71 -2.73
N GLU A 86 -10.05 -5.59 -1.41
CA GLU A 86 -10.76 -6.43 -0.44
C GLU A 86 -12.28 -6.23 -0.53
N LYS A 87 -12.72 -4.97 -0.64
CA LYS A 87 -14.14 -4.65 -0.86
C LYS A 87 -14.66 -5.22 -2.17
N TYR A 88 -13.86 -5.13 -3.24
CA TYR A 88 -14.19 -5.70 -4.54
C TYR A 88 -14.35 -7.22 -4.46
N LEU A 89 -13.36 -7.93 -3.91
CA LEU A 89 -13.40 -9.39 -3.77
C LEU A 89 -14.61 -9.84 -2.95
N LYS A 90 -14.90 -9.17 -1.83
CA LYS A 90 -16.08 -9.45 -1.01
C LYS A 90 -17.39 -9.32 -1.80
N ASN A 91 -17.47 -8.36 -2.70
CA ASN A 91 -18.65 -8.16 -3.54
C ASN A 91 -18.78 -9.23 -4.64
N VAL A 92 -17.66 -9.66 -5.23
CA VAL A 92 -17.65 -10.75 -6.23
C VAL A 92 -18.07 -12.07 -5.60
N LEU A 93 -17.45 -12.46 -4.47
CA LEU A 93 -17.79 -13.70 -3.78
C LEU A 93 -19.27 -13.74 -3.34
N LYS A 94 -19.86 -12.61 -2.92
CA LYS A 94 -21.29 -12.53 -2.61
C LYS A 94 -22.20 -12.79 -3.80
N ARG A 95 -21.75 -12.51 -5.02
CA ARG A 95 -22.51 -12.74 -6.26
C ARG A 95 -22.37 -14.17 -6.76
N GLU A 96 -21.29 -14.86 -6.43
CA GLU A 96 -21.09 -16.27 -6.81
C GLU A 96 -21.86 -17.24 -5.91
N VAL A 97 -22.20 -16.83 -4.69
CA VAL A 97 -22.94 -17.64 -3.70
C VAL A 97 -24.47 -17.49 -3.82
N ASN A 98 -24.96 -16.49 -4.56
CA ASN A 98 -26.40 -16.25 -4.82
C ASN A 98 -26.76 -16.61 -6.26
#